data_AF-A0A7Y6PM37-F1
#
_entry.id   AF-A0A7Y6PM37-F1
#
_cell.length_a   1.000
_cell.length_b   1.000
_cell.length_c   1.000
_cell.angle_alpha   90.00
_cell.angle_beta   90.00
_cell.angle_gamma   90.00
#
_symmetry.space_group_name_H-M   'P 1'
#
loop_
_entity.id
_entity.type
_entity.pdbx_description
1 polymer ?
#
loop_
_entity_poly.entity_id
_entity_poly.type
_entity_poly.pdbx_seq_one_letter_code
_entity_poly.pdbx_strand_id
1 'polypeptide(L)'
;MRSLAILVVLAGCWTNSSTPAPVPPSEPRASQNVPHYIAPPPREPTPEEQVLQAMSDFMERMCACSDMTCAVQVSNDLTAWSQELARTRPDPPIHLDPEQTKRAGELGMQLGECMQRAVMPPPLPASPQPGPPPLDSPSSP
;
A
#
# COMPACT_ATOMS: atom_id res chain seq x y z
N MET A 1 -30.95 34.60 23.97
CA MET A 1 -32.23 34.32 23.28
C MET A 1 -31.98 34.33 21.79
N ARG A 2 -32.49 33.29 21.10
CA ARG A 2 -32.49 32.99 19.65
C ARG A 2 -31.23 32.25 19.14
N SER A 3 -31.23 30.90 19.10
CA SER A 3 -31.87 29.98 18.11
C SER A 3 -31.17 30.05 16.74
N LEU A 4 -30.72 28.99 16.05
CA LEU A 4 -30.95 27.53 16.01
C LEU A 4 -29.62 26.84 15.59
N ALA A 5 -29.19 25.68 16.09
CA ALA A 5 -29.68 24.31 15.86
C ALA A 5 -29.82 23.93 14.36
N ILE A 6 -28.74 23.39 13.77
CA ILE A 6 -28.79 22.56 12.55
C ILE A 6 -28.12 21.22 12.88
N LEU A 7 -28.97 20.23 13.13
CA LEU A 7 -28.68 18.79 13.00
C LEU A 7 -28.95 18.39 11.53
N VAL A 8 -28.58 17.13 11.17
CA VAL A 8 -29.01 16.36 9.97
C VAL A 8 -28.03 16.57 8.77
N VAL A 9 -27.24 15.62 8.24
CA VAL A 9 -27.28 14.14 8.09
C VAL A 9 -25.87 13.55 7.91
N LEU A 10 -25.55 12.49 8.66
CA LEU A 10 -24.63 11.40 8.27
C LEU A 10 -25.38 10.47 7.32
N ALA A 11 -24.90 10.27 6.08
CA ALA A 11 -25.11 9.10 5.21
C ALA A 11 -24.96 9.49 3.73
N GLY A 12 -23.77 9.31 3.18
CA GLY A 12 -23.51 9.33 1.74
C GLY A 12 -22.71 8.10 1.37
N CYS A 13 -23.40 6.97 1.27
CA CYS A 13 -22.88 5.74 0.68
C CYS A 13 -22.28 6.05 -0.70
N TRP A 14 -20.94 6.02 -0.82
CA TRP A 14 -20.27 5.84 -2.10
C TRP A 14 -20.42 4.37 -2.53
N THR A 15 -21.64 4.00 -2.92
CA THR A 15 -21.91 2.81 -3.72
C THR A 15 -21.85 3.24 -5.19
N ASN A 16 -20.65 3.32 -5.76
CA ASN A 16 -20.50 3.45 -7.21
C ASN A 16 -20.23 2.06 -7.81
N SER A 17 -21.30 1.28 -7.95
CA SER A 17 -21.33 0.04 -8.71
C SER A 17 -21.22 0.37 -10.20
N SER A 18 -20.00 0.38 -10.74
CA SER A 18 -19.78 0.38 -12.19
C SER A 18 -19.79 -1.06 -12.70
N THR A 19 -20.89 -1.43 -13.34
CA THR A 19 -21.08 -2.68 -14.07
C THR A 19 -19.98 -2.86 -15.13
N PRO A 20 -19.21 -3.97 -15.13
CA PRO A 20 -18.32 -4.26 -16.25
C PRO A 20 -19.16 -4.57 -17.51
N ALA A 21 -18.80 -3.93 -18.62
CA ALA A 21 -19.41 -4.22 -19.92
C ALA A 21 -19.12 -5.66 -20.37
N PRO A 22 -20.04 -6.31 -21.10
CA PRO A 22 -19.79 -7.62 -21.71
C PRO A 22 -18.69 -7.52 -22.77
N VAL A 23 -17.66 -8.36 -22.65
CA VAL A 23 -16.62 -8.57 -23.66
C VAL A 23 -17.21 -9.22 -24.92
N PRO A 24 -16.86 -8.75 -26.14
CA PRO A 24 -17.20 -9.44 -27.38
C PRO A 24 -16.45 -10.77 -27.52
N PRO A 25 -17.02 -11.76 -28.24
CA PRO A 25 -16.44 -13.09 -28.40
C PRO A 25 -15.14 -13.08 -29.22
N SER A 26 -14.23 -13.95 -28.80
CA SER A 26 -12.89 -14.18 -29.33
C SER A 26 -12.89 -14.48 -30.83
N GLU A 27 -12.26 -13.60 -31.62
CA GLU A 27 -11.98 -13.84 -33.03
C GLU A 27 -10.72 -14.75 -33.19
N PRO A 28 -10.68 -15.66 -34.18
CA PRO A 28 -9.62 -16.66 -34.29
C PRO A 28 -8.28 -16.06 -34.72
N ARG A 29 -7.23 -16.44 -33.97
CA ARG A 29 -5.80 -16.36 -34.28
C ARG A 29 -5.48 -16.38 -35.79
N ALA A 30 -5.17 -15.21 -36.34
CA ALA A 30 -4.48 -15.06 -37.61
C ALA A 30 -3.01 -14.68 -37.37
N SER A 31 -2.14 -15.55 -37.88
CA SER A 31 -0.76 -15.28 -38.29
C SER A 31 0.27 -14.88 -37.22
N GLN A 32 0.96 -15.93 -36.75
CA GLN A 32 2.30 -15.84 -36.18
C GLN A 32 3.26 -15.28 -37.24
N ASN A 33 3.54 -13.98 -37.16
CA ASN A 33 4.78 -13.43 -37.65
C ASN A 33 5.32 -12.53 -36.55
N VAL A 34 5.93 -13.15 -35.54
CA VAL A 34 6.66 -12.43 -34.49
C VAL A 34 8.07 -12.24 -35.05
N PRO A 35 8.49 -11.01 -35.40
CA PRO A 35 9.90 -10.73 -35.61
C PRO A 35 10.65 -11.24 -34.38
N HIS A 36 11.80 -11.91 -34.58
CA HIS A 36 12.70 -12.21 -33.47
C HIS A 36 12.92 -10.91 -32.69
N TYR A 37 12.31 -10.82 -31.50
CA TYR A 37 12.57 -9.76 -30.55
C TYR A 37 13.98 -10.05 -30.04
N ILE A 38 14.98 -9.52 -30.74
CA ILE A 38 16.30 -9.34 -30.17
C ILE A 38 16.04 -8.58 -28.89
N ALA A 39 16.18 -9.25 -27.74
CA ALA A 39 16.01 -8.63 -26.45
C ALA A 39 16.86 -7.34 -26.47
N PRO A 40 16.26 -6.15 -26.29
CA PRO A 40 17.02 -4.92 -26.31
C PRO A 40 18.15 -5.06 -25.27
N PRO A 41 19.36 -4.54 -25.55
CA PRO A 41 20.45 -4.57 -24.60
C PRO A 41 19.98 -4.02 -23.25
N PRO A 42 20.50 -4.51 -22.11
CA PRO A 42 20.08 -4.05 -20.79
C PRO A 42 20.19 -2.52 -20.76
N ARG A 43 19.03 -1.86 -20.72
CA ARG A 43 18.96 -0.39 -20.68
C ARG A 43 19.30 0.02 -19.26
N GLU A 44 20.04 1.12 -19.11
CA GLU A 44 20.26 1.68 -17.79
C GLU A 44 18.91 2.02 -17.15
N PRO A 45 18.74 1.75 -15.84
CA PRO A 45 17.46 1.90 -15.17
C PRO A 45 17.03 3.36 -15.21
N THR A 46 15.80 3.60 -15.65
CA THR A 46 15.25 4.95 -15.73
C THR A 46 15.10 5.58 -14.34
N PRO A 47 15.01 6.91 -14.23
CA PRO A 47 14.86 7.58 -12.93
C PRO A 47 13.67 7.08 -12.10
N GLU A 48 12.61 6.58 -12.75
CA GLU A 48 11.42 5.98 -12.14
C GLU A 48 11.72 4.56 -11.62
N GLU A 49 12.43 3.76 -12.41
CA GLU A 49 12.86 2.41 -12.00
C GLU A 49 13.81 2.46 -10.80
N GLN A 50 14.70 3.45 -10.75
CA GLN A 50 15.58 3.68 -9.60
C GLN A 50 14.80 4.02 -8.32
N VAL A 51 13.68 4.75 -8.42
CA VAL A 51 12.80 5.06 -7.29
C VAL A 51 12.11 3.78 -6.79
N LEU A 52 11.57 2.97 -7.71
CA LEU A 52 10.95 1.69 -7.37
C LEU A 52 11.94 0.71 -6.76
N GLN A 53 13.17 0.68 -7.28
CA GLN A 53 14.25 -0.15 -6.73
C GLN A 53 14.58 0.27 -5.30
N ALA A 54 14.78 1.58 -5.06
CA ALA A 54 15.03 2.08 -3.71
C ALA A 54 13.89 1.73 -2.75
N MET A 55 12.63 1.85 -3.18
CA MET A 55 11.48 1.43 -2.37
C MET A 55 11.49 -0.08 -2.06
N SER A 56 11.89 -0.91 -3.02
CA SER A 56 12.06 -2.36 -2.82
C SER A 56 13.14 -2.65 -1.78
N ASP A 57 14.30 -1.99 -1.86
CA ASP A 57 15.40 -2.19 -0.92
C ASP A 57 14.99 -1.78 0.51
N PHE A 58 14.27 -0.67 0.67
CA PHE A 58 13.72 -0.26 1.97
C PHE A 58 12.70 -1.25 2.51
N MET A 59 11.83 -1.79 1.65
CA MET A 59 10.90 -2.86 2.02
C MET A 59 11.66 -4.08 2.52
N GLU A 60 12.64 -4.60 1.76
CA GLU A 60 13.41 -5.77 2.18
C GLU A 60 14.12 -5.54 3.52
N ARG A 61 14.73 -4.37 3.71
CA ARG A 61 15.34 -3.99 4.99
C ARG A 61 14.32 -3.96 6.13
N MET A 62 13.13 -3.43 5.88
CA MET A 62 12.06 -3.38 6.89
C MET A 62 11.52 -4.78 7.21
N CYS A 63 11.40 -5.65 6.20
CA CYS A 63 10.98 -7.04 6.36
C CYS A 63 12.04 -7.89 7.06
N ALA A 64 13.32 -7.56 6.92
CA ALA A 64 14.42 -8.24 7.61
C ALA A 64 14.53 -7.83 9.10
N CYS A 65 13.82 -6.78 9.52
CA CYS A 65 13.84 -6.34 10.90
C CYS A 65 13.15 -7.34 11.83
N SER A 66 13.86 -7.73 12.90
CA SER A 66 13.33 -8.60 13.96
C SER A 66 12.75 -7.83 15.14
N ASP A 67 12.96 -6.52 15.18
CA ASP A 67 12.62 -5.66 16.30
C ASP A 67 12.24 -4.24 15.85
N MET A 68 11.61 -3.52 16.78
CA MET A 68 11.11 -2.16 16.56
C MET A 68 12.24 -1.15 16.30
N THR A 69 13.41 -1.32 16.89
CA THR A 69 14.53 -0.40 16.72
C THR A 69 15.06 -0.46 15.28
N CYS A 70 15.15 -1.65 14.70
CA CYS A 70 15.47 -1.81 13.27
C CYS A 70 14.41 -1.15 12.39
N ALA A 71 13.12 -1.42 12.63
CA ALA A 71 12.04 -0.86 11.82
C ALA A 71 12.00 0.68 11.86
N VAL A 72 12.24 1.27 13.04
CA VAL A 72 12.32 2.73 13.21
C VAL A 72 13.51 3.31 12.44
N GLN A 73 14.68 2.66 12.47
CA GLN A 73 15.83 3.12 11.69
C GLN A 73 15.55 3.08 10.18
N VAL A 74 15.01 1.98 9.66
CA VAL A 74 14.67 1.88 8.23
C VAL A 74 13.62 2.92 7.83
N SER A 75 12.63 3.18 8.69
CA SER A 75 11.62 4.22 8.47
C SER A 75 12.22 5.65 8.43
N ASN A 76 13.18 5.94 9.31
CA ASN A 76 13.92 7.20 9.30
C ASN A 76 14.75 7.35 8.02
N ASP A 77 15.45 6.29 7.60
CA ASP A 77 16.23 6.29 6.36
C ASP A 77 15.33 6.51 5.14
N LEU A 78 14.18 5.84 5.08
CA LEU A 78 13.18 6.01 4.02
C LEU A 78 12.68 7.47 3.96
N THR A 79 12.43 8.06 5.12
CA THR A 79 12.01 9.47 5.23
C THR A 79 13.12 10.43 4.77
N ALA A 80 14.35 10.20 5.19
CA ALA A 80 15.51 11.01 4.80
C ALA A 80 15.74 10.92 3.28
N TRP A 81 15.68 9.71 2.73
CA TRP A 81 15.79 9.49 1.29
C TRP A 81 14.65 10.17 0.52
N SER A 82 13.41 10.08 0.99
CA SER A 82 12.26 10.75 0.35
C SER A 82 12.43 12.28 0.32
N GLN A 83 12.93 12.87 1.41
CA GLN A 83 13.24 14.29 1.44
C GLN A 83 14.37 14.65 0.47
N GLU A 84 15.40 13.82 0.39
CA GLU A 84 16.51 14.04 -0.54
C GLU A 84 16.06 13.92 -2.00
N LEU A 85 15.20 12.94 -2.31
CA LEU A 85 14.58 12.79 -3.61
C LEU A 85 13.79 14.05 -3.99
N ALA A 86 13.03 14.62 -3.04
CA ALA A 86 12.27 15.86 -3.25
C ALA A 86 13.17 17.10 -3.44
N ARG A 87 14.35 17.14 -2.79
CA ARG A 87 15.32 18.25 -2.95
C ARG A 87 16.09 18.17 -4.27
N THR A 88 16.48 16.96 -4.66
CA THR A 88 17.32 16.70 -5.84
C THR A 88 16.51 16.66 -7.13
N ARG A 89 15.19 16.46 -7.05
CA ARG A 89 14.26 16.48 -8.19
C ARG A 89 13.12 17.49 -8.00
N PRO A 90 13.38 18.80 -8.10
CA PRO A 90 12.33 19.81 -8.12
C PRO A 90 11.65 19.85 -9.51
N ASP A 91 10.57 19.08 -9.65
CA ASP A 91 9.58 19.10 -10.75
C ASP A 91 10.08 18.72 -12.18
N PRO A 92 9.31 17.96 -12.99
CA PRO A 92 7.92 17.52 -12.80
C PRO A 92 7.76 16.33 -11.86
N PRO A 93 6.54 16.10 -11.32
CA PRO A 93 6.21 14.91 -10.56
C PRO A 93 6.61 13.64 -11.34
N ILE A 94 7.17 12.66 -10.63
CA ILE A 94 7.50 11.35 -11.20
C ILE A 94 6.20 10.73 -11.74
N HIS A 95 6.06 10.72 -13.05
CA HIS A 95 4.94 10.07 -13.72
C HIS A 95 5.25 8.59 -13.82
N LEU A 96 4.69 7.83 -12.87
CA LEU A 96 4.70 6.37 -12.95
C LEU A 96 3.68 5.91 -13.99
N ASP A 97 4.11 5.08 -14.93
CA ASP A 97 3.19 4.38 -15.84
C ASP A 97 2.25 3.46 -15.02
N PRO A 98 1.06 3.06 -15.51
CA PRO A 98 0.15 2.13 -14.80
C PRO A 98 0.83 0.89 -14.22
N GLU A 99 1.75 0.26 -14.95
CA GLU A 99 2.50 -0.92 -14.48
C GLU A 99 3.42 -0.56 -13.30
N GLN A 100 4.09 0.59 -13.35
CA GLN A 100 4.95 1.08 -12.29
C GLN A 100 4.15 1.51 -11.05
N THR A 101 2.98 2.13 -11.25
CA THR A 101 2.05 2.51 -10.17
C THR A 101 1.54 1.28 -9.45
N LYS A 102 1.19 0.23 -10.20
CA LYS A 102 0.80 -1.07 -9.62
C LYS A 102 1.93 -1.65 -8.78
N ARG A 103 3.15 -1.68 -9.32
CA ARG A 103 4.33 -2.17 -8.58
C ARG A 103 4.60 -1.34 -7.31
N ALA A 104 4.51 -0.02 -7.38
CA ALA A 104 4.64 0.85 -6.20
C ALA A 104 3.57 0.52 -5.15
N GLY A 105 2.33 0.27 -5.57
CA GLY A 105 1.25 -0.15 -4.68
C GLY A 105 1.51 -1.49 -4.01
N GLU A 106 1.96 -2.50 -4.77
CA GLU A 106 2.35 -3.82 -4.26
C GLU A 106 3.51 -3.74 -3.26
N LEU A 107 4.53 -2.93 -3.55
CA LEU A 107 5.63 -2.65 -2.62
C LEU A 107 5.13 -1.96 -1.35
N GLY A 108 4.22 -0.98 -1.48
CA GLY A 108 3.62 -0.28 -0.34
C GLY A 108 2.81 -1.19 0.57
N MET A 109 2.03 -2.13 0.01
CA MET A 109 1.31 -3.14 0.79
C MET A 109 2.28 -4.06 1.54
N GLN A 110 3.29 -4.61 0.85
CA GLN A 110 4.28 -5.50 1.46
C GLN A 110 5.08 -4.79 2.57
N LEU A 111 5.47 -3.54 2.34
CA LEU A 111 6.10 -2.70 3.36
C LEU A 111 5.20 -2.56 4.60
N GLY A 112 3.91 -2.32 4.39
CA GLY A 112 2.92 -2.24 5.46
C GLY A 112 2.76 -3.55 6.23
N GLU A 113 2.75 -4.70 5.55
CA GLU A 113 2.71 -6.02 6.18
C GLU A 113 3.98 -6.29 7.01
N CYS A 114 5.14 -5.91 6.49
CA CYS A 114 6.41 -6.06 7.20
C CYS A 114 6.49 -5.15 8.42
N MET A 115 6.06 -3.90 8.31
CA MET A 115 5.96 -2.99 9.44
C MET A 115 5.00 -3.54 10.49
N GLN A 116 3.84 -4.05 10.08
CA GLN A 116 2.87 -4.69 10.99
C GLN A 116 3.48 -5.87 11.76
N ARG A 117 4.29 -6.71 11.11
CA ARG A 117 5.02 -7.79 11.79
C ARG A 117 6.12 -7.30 12.73
N ALA A 118 6.77 -6.18 12.41
CA ALA A 118 7.81 -5.63 13.27
C ALA A 118 7.23 -4.95 14.53
N VAL A 119 6.01 -4.38 14.45
CA VAL A 119 5.34 -3.71 15.57
C VAL A 119 4.44 -4.63 16.40
N MET A 120 3.90 -5.68 15.79
CA MET A 120 3.15 -6.70 16.50
C MET A 120 4.12 -7.84 16.85
N PRO A 121 4.47 -8.04 18.14
CA PRO A 121 5.17 -9.26 18.52
C PRO A 121 4.34 -10.47 18.05
N PRO A 122 4.98 -11.62 17.71
CA PRO A 122 4.23 -12.83 17.39
C PRO A 122 3.20 -13.07 18.49
N PRO A 123 1.98 -13.53 18.17
CA PRO A 123 0.97 -13.79 19.19
C PRO A 123 1.63 -14.70 20.23
N LEU A 124 1.83 -14.17 21.44
CA LEU A 124 2.21 -15.00 22.57
C LEU A 124 1.22 -16.15 22.60
N PRO A 125 1.67 -17.41 22.80
CA PRO A 125 0.75 -18.55 22.88
C PRO A 125 -0.37 -18.17 23.85
N ALA A 126 -1.61 -18.23 23.37
CA ALA A 126 -2.76 -17.62 24.01
C ALA A 126 -2.80 -17.93 25.52
N SER A 127 -2.41 -16.96 26.34
CA SER A 127 -2.71 -17.00 27.76
C SER A 127 -4.23 -17.02 27.88
N PRO A 128 -4.84 -17.93 28.69
CA PRO A 128 -6.28 -18.01 28.84
C PRO A 128 -6.83 -16.63 29.22
N GLN A 129 -7.55 -15.99 28.30
CA GLN A 129 -8.20 -14.72 28.60
C GLN A 129 -9.26 -14.98 29.69
N PRO A 130 -9.27 -14.23 30.80
CA PRO A 130 -10.42 -14.21 31.70
C PRO A 130 -11.64 -13.81 30.88
N GLY A 131 -12.67 -14.66 30.88
CA GLY A 131 -13.89 -14.40 30.13
C GLY A 131 -14.51 -13.04 30.47
N PRO A 132 -15.30 -12.46 29.54
CA PRO A 132 -15.96 -11.19 29.80
C PRO A 132 -16.81 -11.29 31.08
N PRO A 133 -16.78 -10.26 31.95
CA PRO A 133 -17.62 -10.26 33.14
C PRO A 133 -19.11 -10.30 32.72
N PRO A 134 -19.96 -11.03 33.46
CA PRO A 134 -21.39 -11.09 33.15
C PRO A 134 -22.00 -9.69 33.21
N LEU A 135 -22.76 -9.35 32.17
CA LEU A 135 -23.58 -8.15 32.10
C LEU A 135 -24.68 -8.25 33.18
N ASP A 136 -24.43 -7.73 34.38
CA ASP A 136 -25.48 -7.53 35.36
C ASP A 136 -26.27 -6.26 35.00
N SER A 137 -27.58 -6.44 34.91
CA SER A 137 -28.54 -5.44 34.44
C SER A 137 -28.78 -4.38 35.51
N PRO A 138 -28.79 -3.07 35.18
CA PRO A 138 -29.13 -2.07 36.19
C PRO A 138 -30.63 -2.12 36.54
N SER A 139 -30.89 -2.52 37.78
CA SER A 139 -32.11 -2.25 38.54
C SER A 139 -32.55 -0.79 38.38
N SER A 140 -33.80 -0.57 38.01
CA SER A 140 -34.46 0.73 38.12
C SER A 140 -35.27 0.82 39.43
N PRO A 141 -35.38 2.03 40.02
CA PRO A 141 -36.10 2.29 41.27
C PRO A 141 -37.62 2.18 41.17
#